data_AF-A0A2D9IWZ8-F1
#
_entry.id   AF-A0A2D9IWZ8-F1
#
_cell.length_a   1.000
_cell.length_b   1.000
_cell.length_c   1.000
_cell.angle_alpha   90.00
_cell.angle_beta   90.00
_cell.angle_gamma   90.00
#
_symmetry.space_group_name_H-M   'P 1'
#
loop_
_entity.id
_entity.type
_entity.pdbx_description
1 polymer ?
#
loop_
_entity_poly.entity_id
_entity_poly.type
_entity_poly.pdbx_seq_one_letter_code
_entity_poly.pdbx_strand_id
1 'polypeptide(L)'
;VLLEMEFKGMYVDEQLLNEMSSDFGKKIDSLTKGIYNESGFEFNVNSTQQLAKILFDVKGLPEIKKRSTAEDVLEQLKGKHILPEMVLEFRKLNKLKNTYIDALPELINQSSGRIHSTFNQAMTATGRLSSSNPNFQNIPIKTQEGREIRKAFRSSDPNWLIFSADYSQIELRIMAHLSQDEALVDAFNKGVDIHATTAASVFNVSIDEVEPSMRRTAKIVNFGLLYGAGPFRMSQELGIPQKEAKSLIEAYFATYAGIKNYVDSMMDFAKENRFVTTLLGRKRPVWDIDSSNHLHREAAKRMAINMPIQGTSAEMIKLAMTSIYESIIEKKMESNMLLQIHDELVFESPKDELNELKDIVLDKMINAMSLSVPIEVDSGHGQSWYEAH
;
A
#
# COMPACT_ATOMS: atom_id res chain seq x y z
N VAL A 1 15.50 -15.62 10.33
CA VAL A 1 14.23 -14.91 10.04
C VAL A 1 13.67 -15.28 8.66
N LEU A 2 14.11 -14.68 7.54
CA LEU A 2 13.44 -14.89 6.24
C LEU A 2 13.33 -16.36 5.81
N LEU A 3 14.43 -17.12 5.87
CA LEU A 3 14.41 -18.55 5.54
C LEU A 3 13.42 -19.34 6.40
N GLU A 4 13.23 -18.96 7.67
CA GLU A 4 12.24 -19.61 8.54
C GLU A 4 10.83 -19.25 8.11
N MET A 5 10.56 -17.98 7.77
CA MET A 5 9.25 -17.55 7.26
C MET A 5 8.90 -18.28 5.95
N GLU A 6 9.86 -18.39 5.03
CA GLU A 6 9.69 -19.13 3.77
C GLU A 6 9.44 -20.62 4.03
N PHE A 7 10.21 -21.23 4.94
CA PHE A 7 10.07 -22.64 5.30
C PHE A 7 8.74 -22.94 5.98
N LYS A 8 8.28 -22.08 6.90
CA LYS A 8 6.97 -22.21 7.54
C LYS A 8 5.85 -22.02 6.52
N GLY A 9 5.96 -21.00 5.66
CA GLY A 9 4.93 -20.68 4.66
C GLY A 9 3.60 -20.25 5.29
N MET A 10 2.63 -19.87 4.45
CA MET A 10 1.28 -19.50 4.89
C MET A 10 0.29 -20.61 4.53
N TYR A 11 -0.50 -21.09 5.50
CA TYR A 11 -1.59 -22.01 5.18
C TYR A 11 -2.71 -21.26 4.44
N VAL A 12 -3.24 -21.93 3.42
CA VAL A 12 -4.30 -21.40 2.56
C VAL A 12 -5.40 -22.43 2.45
N ASP A 13 -6.63 -22.05 2.80
CA ASP A 13 -7.80 -22.91 2.64
C ASP A 13 -8.20 -23.02 1.17
N GLU A 14 -7.74 -24.10 0.53
CA GLU A 14 -8.05 -24.44 -0.86
C GLU A 14 -9.55 -24.59 -1.10
N GLN A 15 -10.28 -25.20 -0.15
CA GLN A 15 -11.72 -25.41 -0.31
C GLN A 15 -12.44 -24.07 -0.35
N LEU A 16 -12.11 -23.16 0.55
CA LEU A 16 -12.71 -21.83 0.58
C LEU A 16 -12.40 -21.03 -0.70
N LEU A 17 -11.18 -21.13 -1.24
CA LEU A 17 -10.84 -20.50 -2.51
C LEU A 17 -11.65 -21.09 -3.68
N ASN A 18 -11.86 -22.40 -3.71
CA ASN A 18 -12.68 -23.05 -4.74
C ASN A 18 -14.16 -22.62 -4.67
N GLU A 19 -14.71 -22.49 -3.45
CA GLU A 19 -16.06 -21.95 -3.22
C GLU A 19 -16.15 -20.50 -3.72
N MET A 20 -15.19 -19.65 -3.35
CA MET A 20 -15.09 -18.27 -3.84
C MET A 20 -14.96 -18.21 -5.37
N SER A 21 -14.23 -19.13 -5.99
CA SER A 21 -14.05 -19.20 -7.45
C SER A 21 -15.40 -19.40 -8.16
N SER A 22 -16.23 -20.32 -7.63
CA SER A 22 -17.58 -20.56 -8.16
C SER A 22 -18.46 -19.32 -8.08
N ASP A 23 -18.45 -18.64 -6.93
CA ASP A 23 -19.30 -17.48 -6.70
C ASP A 23 -18.86 -16.25 -7.51
N PHE A 24 -17.55 -16.03 -7.63
CA PHE A 24 -17.01 -15.00 -8.51
C PHE A 24 -17.29 -15.31 -9.97
N GLY A 25 -17.20 -16.58 -10.39
CA GLY A 25 -17.57 -17.03 -11.73
C GLY A 25 -19.01 -16.65 -12.08
N LYS A 26 -19.97 -16.96 -11.21
CA LYS A 26 -21.39 -16.60 -11.41
C LYS A 26 -21.59 -15.08 -11.54
N LYS A 27 -20.92 -14.28 -10.70
CA LYS A 27 -20.98 -12.80 -10.76
C LYS A 27 -20.40 -12.26 -12.06
N ILE A 28 -19.23 -12.77 -12.48
CA ILE A 28 -18.56 -12.38 -13.72
C ILE A 28 -19.43 -12.75 -14.93
N ASP A 29 -20.05 -13.93 -14.95
CA ASP A 29 -20.94 -14.35 -16.03
C ASP A 29 -22.19 -13.46 -16.12
N SER A 30 -22.78 -13.12 -14.98
CA SER A 30 -23.91 -12.20 -14.91
C SER A 30 -23.54 -10.81 -15.42
N LEU A 31 -22.40 -10.25 -14.99
CA LEU A 31 -21.90 -8.97 -15.47
C LEU A 31 -21.60 -9.00 -16.97
N THR A 32 -21.00 -10.10 -17.46
CA THR A 32 -20.69 -10.28 -18.87
C THR A 32 -21.95 -10.26 -19.73
N LYS A 33 -23.00 -10.98 -19.31
CA LYS A 33 -24.31 -10.93 -19.97
C LYS A 33 -24.92 -9.53 -19.95
N GLY A 34 -24.82 -8.82 -18.82
CA GLY A 34 -25.23 -7.42 -18.72
C GLY A 34 -24.47 -6.52 -19.70
N ILE A 35 -23.15 -6.67 -19.80
CA ILE A 35 -22.30 -5.94 -20.74
C ILE A 35 -22.71 -6.23 -22.19
N TYR A 36 -23.01 -7.49 -22.53
CA TYR A 36 -23.46 -7.87 -23.88
C TYR A 36 -24.81 -7.27 -24.24
N ASN A 37 -25.75 -7.24 -23.30
CA ASN A 37 -27.05 -6.62 -23.50
C ASN A 37 -26.91 -5.12 -23.74
N GLU A 38 -26.08 -4.45 -22.93
CA GLU A 38 -25.83 -3.02 -23.05
C GLU A 38 -25.01 -2.67 -24.29
N SER A 39 -24.05 -3.50 -24.71
CA SER A 39 -23.25 -3.30 -25.92
C SER A 39 -24.05 -3.58 -27.21
N GLY A 40 -25.02 -4.50 -27.15
CA GLY A 40 -25.78 -5.01 -28.29
C GLY A 40 -25.09 -6.16 -29.05
N PHE A 41 -23.90 -6.58 -28.63
CA PHE A 41 -23.11 -7.63 -29.28
C PHE A 41 -22.23 -8.36 -28.25
N GLU A 42 -22.01 -9.65 -28.47
CA GLU A 42 -21.01 -10.40 -27.71
C GLU A 42 -19.59 -10.05 -28.19
N PHE A 43 -18.68 -9.88 -27.24
CA PHE A 43 -17.28 -9.58 -27.52
C PHE A 43 -16.41 -9.99 -26.32
N ASN A 44 -15.10 -10.08 -26.52
CA ASN A 44 -14.18 -10.33 -25.41
C ASN A 44 -14.00 -9.04 -24.58
N VAL A 45 -14.64 -8.98 -23.41
CA VAL A 45 -14.56 -7.83 -22.48
C VAL A 45 -13.13 -7.55 -22.01
N ASN A 46 -12.25 -8.56 -21.97
CA ASN A 46 -10.83 -8.38 -21.66
C ASN A 46 -10.04 -7.77 -22.83
N SER A 47 -10.56 -7.80 -24.05
CA SER A 47 -9.89 -7.20 -25.21
C SER A 47 -10.08 -5.69 -25.22
N THR A 48 -9.00 -4.96 -24.93
CA THR A 48 -8.98 -3.49 -24.95
C THR A 48 -9.38 -2.92 -26.31
N GLN A 49 -9.03 -3.60 -27.41
CA GLN A 49 -9.36 -3.19 -28.77
C GLN A 49 -10.86 -3.35 -29.07
N GLN A 50 -11.44 -4.51 -28.73
CA GLN A 50 -12.87 -4.75 -28.95
C GLN A 50 -13.71 -3.83 -28.06
N LEU A 51 -13.32 -3.67 -26.79
CA LEU A 51 -13.97 -2.73 -25.89
C LEU A 51 -13.89 -1.28 -26.40
N ALA A 52 -12.72 -0.83 -26.88
CA ALA A 52 -12.59 0.51 -27.45
C ALA A 52 -13.52 0.73 -28.65
N LYS A 53 -13.65 -0.28 -29.52
CA LYS A 53 -14.61 -0.24 -30.63
C LYS A 53 -16.06 -0.08 -30.15
N ILE A 54 -16.46 -0.84 -29.13
CA ILE A 54 -17.80 -0.73 -28.55
C ILE A 54 -18.03 0.65 -27.94
N LEU A 55 -17.11 1.13 -27.10
CA LEU A 55 -17.29 2.39 -26.38
C LEU A 55 -17.29 3.61 -27.32
N PHE A 56 -16.34 3.69 -28.25
CA PHE A 56 -16.13 4.91 -29.04
C PHE A 56 -16.82 4.87 -30.41
N ASP A 57 -16.90 3.70 -31.07
CA ASP A 57 -17.46 3.62 -32.43
C ASP A 57 -18.94 3.26 -32.40
N VAL A 58 -19.34 2.29 -31.55
CA VAL A 58 -20.75 1.84 -31.47
C VAL A 58 -21.57 2.75 -30.58
N LYS A 59 -21.06 3.09 -29.39
CA LYS A 59 -21.76 3.92 -28.41
C LYS A 59 -21.45 5.41 -28.51
N GLY A 60 -20.46 5.80 -29.31
CA GLY A 60 -20.15 7.21 -29.56
C GLY A 60 -19.68 7.98 -28.33
N LEU A 61 -19.07 7.30 -27.34
CA LEU A 61 -18.56 7.97 -26.15
C LEU A 61 -17.37 8.88 -26.48
N PRO A 62 -17.15 9.97 -25.72
CA PRO A 62 -16.05 10.88 -25.97
C PRO A 62 -14.69 10.22 -25.75
N GLU A 63 -13.75 10.45 -26.67
CA GLU A 63 -12.36 10.01 -26.50
C GLU A 63 -11.58 11.01 -25.62
N ILE A 64 -11.40 10.68 -24.35
CA ILE A 64 -10.58 11.48 -23.41
C ILE A 64 -9.09 11.35 -23.76
N LYS A 65 -8.68 10.13 -24.08
CA LYS A 65 -7.34 9.77 -24.53
C LYS A 65 -7.48 8.77 -25.66
N LYS A 66 -6.74 8.96 -26.75
CA LYS A 66 -6.84 8.22 -28.01
C LYS A 66 -7.16 6.73 -27.81
N ARG A 67 -8.43 6.37 -27.99
CA ARG A 67 -9.02 5.03 -27.84
C ARG A 67 -8.59 4.23 -26.60
N SER A 68 -8.25 4.92 -25.50
CA SER A 68 -7.81 4.27 -24.27
C SER A 68 -9.00 3.71 -23.51
N THR A 69 -8.85 2.50 -22.98
CA THR A 69 -9.81 1.91 -22.04
C THR A 69 -9.17 1.66 -20.68
N ALA A 70 -8.14 2.43 -20.32
CA ALA A 70 -7.51 2.37 -19.00
C ALA A 70 -8.49 2.80 -17.88
N GLU A 71 -8.21 2.39 -16.65
CA GLU A 71 -9.09 2.62 -15.49
C GLU A 71 -9.41 4.10 -15.28
N ASP A 72 -8.40 4.98 -15.34
CA ASP A 72 -8.52 6.43 -15.25
C ASP A 72 -9.43 7.05 -16.32
N VAL A 73 -9.44 6.47 -17.52
CA VAL A 73 -10.32 6.90 -18.63
C VAL A 73 -11.73 6.39 -18.42
N LEU A 74 -11.91 5.12 -18.02
CA LEU A 74 -13.23 4.55 -17.76
C LEU A 74 -13.93 5.24 -16.58
N GLU A 75 -13.18 5.62 -15.54
CA GLU A 75 -13.68 6.41 -14.40
C GLU A 75 -14.26 7.76 -14.85
N GLN A 76 -13.56 8.48 -15.72
CA GLN A 76 -14.06 9.76 -16.26
C GLN A 76 -15.26 9.59 -17.21
N LEU A 77 -15.43 8.39 -17.79
CA LEU A 77 -16.59 8.07 -18.62
C LEU A 77 -17.80 7.61 -17.80
N LYS A 78 -17.66 7.41 -16.48
CA LYS A 78 -18.81 7.16 -15.60
C LYS A 78 -19.79 8.32 -15.69
N GLY A 79 -21.08 7.98 -15.70
CA GLY A 79 -22.17 8.96 -15.88
C GLY A 79 -22.43 9.39 -17.33
N LYS A 80 -21.56 9.05 -18.30
CA LYS A 80 -21.88 9.18 -19.74
C LYS A 80 -22.63 7.97 -20.27
N HIS A 81 -22.33 6.78 -19.75
CA HIS A 81 -22.98 5.51 -20.06
C HIS A 81 -22.75 4.53 -18.91
N ILE A 82 -23.57 3.48 -18.80
CA ILE A 82 -23.43 2.44 -17.75
C ILE A 82 -22.27 1.46 -18.02
N LEU A 83 -22.04 1.09 -19.28
CA LEU A 83 -20.93 0.22 -19.73
C LEU A 83 -19.55 0.45 -19.07
N PRO A 84 -18.98 1.68 -18.99
CA PRO A 84 -17.70 1.89 -18.31
C PRO A 84 -17.67 1.38 -16.86
N GLU A 85 -18.75 1.60 -16.10
CA GLU A 85 -18.86 1.14 -14.72
C GLU A 85 -18.92 -0.38 -14.64
N MET A 86 -19.75 -1.02 -15.46
CA MET A 86 -19.86 -2.48 -15.53
C MET A 86 -18.53 -3.13 -15.93
N VAL A 87 -17.79 -2.52 -16.86
CA VAL A 87 -16.49 -3.02 -17.32
C VAL A 87 -15.42 -2.89 -16.23
N LEU A 88 -15.43 -1.79 -15.47
CA LEU A 88 -14.54 -1.61 -14.32
C LEU A 88 -14.81 -2.69 -13.27
N GLU A 89 -16.09 -2.95 -12.95
CA GLU A 89 -16.48 -4.01 -12.02
C GLU A 89 -16.07 -5.40 -12.54
N PHE A 90 -16.34 -5.70 -13.81
CA PHE A 90 -15.90 -6.94 -14.46
C PHE A 90 -14.39 -7.13 -14.35
N ARG A 91 -13.59 -6.11 -14.69
CA ARG A 91 -12.12 -6.21 -14.62
C ARG A 91 -11.62 -6.40 -13.20
N LYS A 92 -12.23 -5.74 -12.22
CA LYS A 92 -11.92 -5.92 -10.80
C LYS A 92 -12.15 -7.37 -10.40
N LEU A 93 -13.36 -7.92 -10.60
CA LEU A 93 -13.69 -9.29 -10.23
C LEU A 93 -12.86 -10.32 -11.00
N ASN A 94 -12.68 -10.12 -12.30
CA ASN A 94 -11.90 -11.02 -13.15
C ASN A 94 -10.41 -11.05 -12.72
N LYS A 95 -9.84 -9.90 -12.34
CA LYS A 95 -8.48 -9.85 -11.76
C LYS A 95 -8.42 -10.58 -10.42
N LEU A 96 -9.38 -10.33 -9.53
CA LEU A 96 -9.45 -11.02 -8.24
C LEU A 96 -9.49 -12.55 -8.41
N LYS A 97 -10.33 -13.03 -9.33
CA LYS A 97 -10.46 -14.44 -9.65
C LYS A 97 -9.17 -15.02 -10.24
N ASN A 98 -8.70 -14.48 -11.36
CA ASN A 98 -7.60 -15.11 -12.12
C ASN A 98 -6.23 -14.94 -11.44
N THR A 99 -5.98 -13.82 -10.75
CA THR A 99 -4.66 -13.55 -10.15
C THR A 99 -4.51 -14.17 -8.76
N TYR A 100 -5.61 -14.37 -8.03
CA TYR A 100 -5.55 -14.82 -6.64
C TYR A 100 -6.38 -16.09 -6.43
N ILE A 101 -7.69 -16.04 -6.67
CA ILE A 101 -8.58 -17.14 -6.27
C ILE A 101 -8.26 -18.45 -7.01
N ASP A 102 -8.01 -18.39 -8.32
CA ASP A 102 -7.70 -19.57 -9.13
C ASP A 102 -6.21 -19.93 -9.09
N ALA A 103 -5.33 -18.93 -8.93
CA ALA A 103 -3.88 -19.13 -9.04
C ALA A 103 -3.24 -19.58 -7.72
N LEU A 104 -3.75 -19.16 -6.57
CA LEU A 104 -3.17 -19.52 -5.26
C LEU A 104 -3.26 -21.03 -4.96
N PRO A 105 -4.37 -21.74 -5.26
CA PRO A 105 -4.43 -23.20 -5.08
C PRO A 105 -3.31 -23.96 -5.79
N GLU A 106 -2.93 -23.52 -6.99
CA GLU A 106 -1.85 -24.15 -7.77
C GLU A 106 -0.46 -24.00 -7.13
N LEU A 107 -0.32 -23.07 -6.18
CA LEU A 107 0.93 -22.79 -5.47
C LEU A 107 1.00 -23.47 -4.09
N ILE A 108 -0.06 -24.20 -3.69
CA ILE A 108 -0.08 -24.94 -2.43
C ILE A 108 0.86 -26.14 -2.57
N ASN A 109 1.83 -26.22 -1.66
CA ASN A 109 2.69 -27.38 -1.58
C ASN A 109 1.89 -28.56 -0.99
N GLN A 110 1.85 -29.68 -1.71
CA GLN A 110 1.04 -30.85 -1.35
C GLN A 110 1.46 -31.54 -0.05
N SER A 111 2.73 -31.44 0.36
CA SER A 111 3.20 -32.10 1.59
C SER A 111 2.96 -31.26 2.84
N SER A 112 3.03 -29.92 2.72
CA SER A 112 2.80 -29.03 3.86
C SER A 112 1.36 -28.51 3.93
N GLY A 113 0.63 -28.46 2.82
CA GLY A 113 -0.64 -27.75 2.70
C GLY A 113 -0.49 -26.23 2.76
N ARG A 114 0.72 -25.70 2.52
CA ARG A 114 1.07 -24.28 2.69
C ARG A 114 1.67 -23.70 1.42
N ILE A 115 1.56 -22.39 1.27
CA ILE A 115 2.22 -21.63 0.22
C ILE A 115 3.52 -21.04 0.76
N HIS A 116 4.63 -21.33 0.09
CA HIS A 116 5.97 -20.91 0.48
C HIS A 116 6.46 -19.80 -0.48
N SER A 117 6.19 -18.54 -0.12
CA SER A 117 6.68 -17.38 -0.89
C SER A 117 8.19 -17.21 -0.74
N THR A 118 8.81 -16.52 -1.69
CA THR A 118 10.21 -16.10 -1.63
C THR A 118 10.30 -14.60 -1.33
N PHE A 119 11.05 -14.24 -0.29
CA PHE A 119 11.34 -12.86 0.10
C PHE A 119 12.69 -12.42 -0.43
N ASN A 120 12.68 -11.55 -1.44
CA ASN A 120 13.88 -11.06 -2.08
C ASN A 120 14.46 -9.86 -1.31
N GLN A 121 15.54 -10.10 -0.58
CA GLN A 121 16.18 -9.10 0.29
C GLN A 121 17.04 -8.06 -0.46
N ALA A 122 17.56 -8.42 -1.64
CA ALA A 122 18.54 -7.62 -2.39
C ALA A 122 18.01 -7.08 -3.74
N MET A 123 16.69 -6.98 -3.91
CA MET A 123 16.10 -6.61 -5.22
C MET A 123 15.65 -5.14 -5.28
N THR A 124 15.05 -4.60 -4.22
CA THR A 124 14.48 -3.24 -4.26
C THR A 124 15.55 -2.17 -3.96
N ALA A 125 15.49 -1.05 -4.68
CA ALA A 125 16.45 0.04 -4.52
C ALA A 125 16.30 0.80 -3.19
N THR A 126 15.14 0.72 -2.53
CA THR A 126 14.89 1.37 -1.23
C THR A 126 15.21 0.45 -0.05
N GLY A 127 15.51 -0.83 -0.29
CA GLY A 127 15.81 -1.78 0.76
C GLY A 127 14.59 -2.46 1.37
N ARG A 128 13.38 -2.23 0.85
CA ARG A 128 12.19 -3.05 1.15
C ARG A 128 12.40 -4.51 0.72
N LEU A 129 11.76 -5.43 1.43
CA LEU A 129 11.58 -6.78 0.90
C LEU A 129 10.59 -6.74 -0.26
N SER A 130 10.76 -7.65 -1.21
CA SER A 130 9.74 -7.95 -2.22
C SER A 130 9.41 -9.43 -2.16
N SER A 131 8.17 -9.78 -2.46
CA SER A 131 7.67 -11.16 -2.38
C SER A 131 7.34 -11.69 -3.78
N SER A 132 7.65 -12.97 -4.02
CA SER A 132 7.37 -13.67 -5.28
C SER A 132 6.92 -15.11 -5.03
N ASN A 133 6.14 -15.66 -5.96
CA ASN A 133 5.67 -17.05 -5.96
C ASN A 133 4.91 -17.49 -4.69
N PRO A 134 3.79 -16.84 -4.31
CA PRO A 134 3.16 -15.65 -4.90
C PRO A 134 3.67 -14.36 -4.26
N ASN A 135 3.29 -13.22 -4.82
CA ASN A 135 3.53 -11.92 -4.19
C ASN A 135 2.43 -11.60 -3.17
N PHE A 136 2.68 -11.93 -1.90
CA PHE A 136 1.75 -11.66 -0.79
C PHE A 136 1.53 -10.16 -0.52
N GLN A 137 2.46 -9.30 -0.93
CA GLN A 137 2.32 -7.85 -0.75
C GLN A 137 1.19 -7.26 -1.60
N ASN A 138 0.79 -7.98 -2.65
CA ASN A 138 -0.27 -7.54 -3.56
C ASN A 138 -1.64 -8.11 -3.19
N ILE A 139 -1.80 -8.85 -2.09
CA ILE A 139 -3.12 -9.37 -1.70
C ILE A 139 -4.06 -8.20 -1.40
N PRO A 140 -5.19 -8.08 -2.12
CA PRO A 140 -6.07 -6.92 -2.02
C PRO A 140 -6.67 -6.73 -0.62
N ILE A 141 -6.97 -5.46 -0.30
CA ILE A 141 -7.57 -5.07 0.98
C ILE A 141 -8.60 -3.95 0.88
N LYS A 142 -8.46 -3.06 -0.09
CA LYS A 142 -9.25 -1.82 -0.18
C LYS A 142 -10.72 -2.04 -0.50
N THR A 143 -11.06 -3.16 -1.11
CA THR A 143 -12.43 -3.47 -1.56
C THR A 143 -12.94 -4.67 -0.80
N GLN A 144 -14.24 -4.69 -0.48
CA GLN A 144 -14.84 -5.82 0.25
C GLN A 144 -14.48 -7.16 -0.37
N GLU A 145 -14.69 -7.34 -1.68
CA GLU A 145 -14.42 -8.59 -2.39
C GLU A 145 -12.94 -9.00 -2.35
N GLY A 146 -12.06 -8.01 -2.39
CA GLY A 146 -10.62 -8.22 -2.25
C GLY A 146 -10.24 -8.62 -0.82
N ARG A 147 -10.86 -7.98 0.18
CA ARG A 147 -10.67 -8.32 1.59
C ARG A 147 -11.13 -9.75 1.86
N GLU A 148 -12.27 -10.17 1.33
CA GLU A 148 -12.82 -11.53 1.52
C GLU A 148 -11.84 -12.66 1.17
N ILE A 149 -10.97 -12.48 0.16
CA ILE A 149 -9.91 -13.46 -0.17
C ILE A 149 -9.02 -13.75 1.05
N ARG A 150 -8.85 -12.76 1.95
CA ARG A 150 -8.06 -12.93 3.16
C ARG A 150 -8.60 -13.94 4.16
N LYS A 151 -9.87 -14.36 4.02
CA LYS A 151 -10.45 -15.42 4.85
C LYS A 151 -9.79 -16.78 4.58
N ALA A 152 -9.26 -17.00 3.38
CA ALA A 152 -8.55 -18.22 3.03
C ALA A 152 -7.17 -18.32 3.69
N PHE A 153 -6.56 -17.20 4.05
CA PHE A 153 -5.28 -17.16 4.76
C PHE A 153 -5.54 -17.33 6.26
N ARG A 154 -5.35 -18.55 6.76
CA ARG A 154 -5.63 -18.90 8.16
C ARG A 154 -4.60 -19.88 8.71
N SER A 155 -4.72 -20.29 9.98
CA SER A 155 -3.93 -21.43 10.48
C SER A 155 -4.55 -22.75 10.06
N SER A 156 -3.71 -23.79 9.92
CA SER A 156 -4.16 -25.17 9.73
C SER A 156 -4.71 -25.80 11.02
N ASP A 157 -4.35 -25.26 12.18
CA ASP A 157 -4.83 -25.73 13.49
C ASP A 157 -5.92 -24.78 14.04
N PRO A 158 -7.14 -25.27 14.37
CA PRO A 158 -8.22 -24.44 14.92
C PRO A 158 -7.95 -23.86 16.32
N ASN A 159 -6.93 -24.36 17.02
CA ASN A 159 -6.45 -23.81 18.30
C ASN A 159 -5.42 -22.70 18.12
N TRP A 160 -5.04 -22.39 16.88
CA TRP A 160 -4.15 -21.30 16.54
C TRP A 160 -4.94 -20.13 15.96
N LEU A 161 -4.34 -18.96 16.01
CA LEU A 161 -4.89 -17.71 15.50
C LEU A 161 -3.86 -17.03 14.61
N ILE A 162 -4.36 -16.27 13.64
CA ILE A 162 -3.56 -15.29 12.92
C ILE A 162 -3.49 -14.03 13.77
N PHE A 163 -2.29 -13.49 13.91
CA PHE A 163 -2.02 -12.21 14.55
C PHE A 163 -1.34 -11.27 13.55
N SER A 164 -1.82 -10.05 13.43
CA SER A 164 -1.24 -9.02 12.58
C SER A 164 -0.90 -7.77 13.40
N ALA A 165 0.25 -7.18 13.09
CA ALA A 165 0.71 -5.92 13.66
C ALA A 165 1.27 -5.03 12.54
N ASP A 166 0.77 -3.80 12.43
CA ASP A 166 1.11 -2.83 11.38
C ASP A 166 1.51 -1.50 12.00
N TYR A 167 2.57 -0.87 11.47
CA TYR A 167 2.94 0.45 11.97
C TYR A 167 1.95 1.52 11.52
N SER A 168 1.43 2.30 12.47
CA SER A 168 0.49 3.36 12.15
C SER A 168 1.22 4.58 11.55
N GLN A 169 1.08 4.75 10.23
CA GLN A 169 1.58 5.90 9.47
C GLN A 169 3.11 6.11 9.57
N ILE A 170 3.88 5.02 9.54
CA ILE A 170 5.32 5.10 9.86
C ILE A 170 6.12 6.02 8.94
N GLU A 171 5.77 6.09 7.65
CA GLU A 171 6.45 6.99 6.71
C GLU A 171 6.24 8.47 7.08
N LEU A 172 5.08 8.84 7.62
CA LEU A 172 4.84 10.21 8.11
C LEU A 172 5.61 10.49 9.40
N ARG A 173 5.69 9.52 10.31
CA ARG A 173 6.48 9.63 11.55
C ARG A 173 7.96 9.79 11.25
N ILE A 174 8.48 9.03 10.29
CA ILE A 174 9.86 9.17 9.80
C ILE A 174 10.06 10.53 9.15
N MET A 175 9.10 11.03 8.36
CA MET A 175 9.20 12.37 7.78
C MET A 175 9.23 13.45 8.87
N ALA A 176 8.41 13.34 9.92
CA ALA A 176 8.45 14.26 11.07
C ALA A 176 9.83 14.25 11.73
N HIS A 177 10.42 13.06 11.91
CA HIS A 177 11.75 12.92 12.46
C HIS A 177 12.86 13.47 11.54
N LEU A 178 12.81 13.21 10.24
CA LEU A 178 13.84 13.68 9.32
C LEU A 178 13.77 15.20 9.11
N SER A 179 12.56 15.75 9.09
CA SER A 179 12.35 17.18 8.87
C SER A 179 12.47 18.03 10.13
N GLN A 180 12.32 17.42 11.31
CA GLN A 180 12.20 18.14 12.59
C GLN A 180 11.18 19.28 12.52
N ASP A 181 10.12 19.08 11.73
CA ASP A 181 9.07 20.08 11.57
C ASP A 181 8.26 20.18 12.87
N GLU A 182 8.30 21.35 13.50
CA GLU A 182 7.70 21.56 14.84
C GLU A 182 6.21 21.23 14.87
N ALA A 183 5.45 21.66 13.85
CA ALA A 183 4.01 21.43 13.78
C ALA A 183 3.67 19.95 13.59
N LEU A 184 4.42 19.24 12.73
CA LEU A 184 4.22 17.81 12.50
C LEU A 184 4.65 16.96 13.71
N VAL A 185 5.79 17.29 14.33
CA VAL A 185 6.28 16.61 15.54
C VAL A 185 5.32 16.80 16.70
N ASP A 186 4.84 18.03 16.92
CA ASP A 186 3.85 18.34 17.96
C ASP A 186 2.52 17.60 17.73
N ALA A 187 2.06 17.53 16.47
CA ALA A 187 0.83 16.80 16.13
C ALA A 187 0.93 15.30 16.49
N PHE A 188 2.05 14.65 16.18
CA PHE A 188 2.27 13.25 16.59
C PHE A 188 2.38 13.09 18.11
N ASN A 189 3.11 13.97 18.79
CA ASN A 189 3.27 13.90 20.25
C ASN A 189 1.95 14.10 21.01
N LYS A 190 1.01 14.87 20.44
CA LYS A 190 -0.33 15.09 21.01
C LYS A 190 -1.35 14.04 20.57
N GLY A 191 -0.99 13.11 19.69
CA GLY A 191 -1.92 12.10 19.16
C GLY A 191 -3.06 12.71 18.31
N VAL A 192 -2.82 13.85 17.67
CA VAL A 192 -3.83 14.54 16.85
C VAL A 192 -3.85 13.92 15.45
N ASP A 193 -5.03 13.80 14.84
CA ASP A 193 -5.17 13.34 13.47
C ASP A 193 -4.49 14.31 12.49
N ILE A 194 -3.34 13.91 11.97
CA ILE A 194 -2.53 14.73 11.07
C ILE A 194 -3.26 15.07 9.78
N HIS A 195 -4.07 14.16 9.25
CA HIS A 195 -4.83 14.44 8.04
C HIS A 195 -5.91 15.50 8.31
N ALA A 196 -6.53 15.47 9.49
CA ALA A 196 -7.47 16.51 9.89
C ALA A 196 -6.77 17.84 10.14
N THR A 197 -5.61 17.85 10.82
CA THR A 197 -4.80 19.05 11.04
C THR A 197 -4.32 19.67 9.72
N THR A 198 -3.82 18.84 8.80
CA THR A 198 -3.45 19.31 7.46
C THR A 198 -4.67 19.86 6.73
N ALA A 199 -5.82 19.18 6.77
CA ALA A 199 -7.05 19.65 6.14
C ALA A 199 -7.49 21.01 6.70
N ALA A 200 -7.52 21.16 8.02
CA ALA A 200 -7.86 22.42 8.69
C ALA A 200 -6.97 23.58 8.20
N SER A 201 -5.66 23.36 8.12
CA SER A 201 -4.73 24.37 7.63
C SER A 201 -4.88 24.67 6.13
N VAL A 202 -4.97 23.62 5.30
CA VAL A 202 -5.02 23.74 3.84
C VAL A 202 -6.34 24.37 3.36
N PHE A 203 -7.46 24.04 4.01
CA PHE A 203 -8.78 24.60 3.71
C PHE A 203 -9.10 25.86 4.54
N ASN A 204 -8.21 26.24 5.46
CA ASN A 204 -8.38 27.39 6.36
C ASN A 204 -9.72 27.33 7.14
N VAL A 205 -9.97 26.18 7.77
CA VAL A 205 -11.13 25.89 8.63
C VAL A 205 -10.66 25.39 10.00
N SER A 206 -11.54 25.40 11.00
CA SER A 206 -11.21 24.76 12.28
C SER A 206 -11.18 23.23 12.15
N ILE A 207 -10.48 22.54 13.06
CA ILE A 207 -10.38 21.07 13.02
C ILE A 207 -11.74 20.38 13.16
N ASP A 208 -12.67 21.01 13.88
CA ASP A 208 -14.05 20.52 14.08
C ASP A 208 -14.93 20.70 12.83
N GLU A 209 -14.54 21.60 11.92
CA GLU A 209 -15.22 21.84 10.64
C GLU A 209 -14.64 20.99 9.50
N VAL A 210 -13.65 20.13 9.78
CA VAL A 210 -13.04 19.27 8.76
C VAL A 210 -14.02 18.18 8.33
N GLU A 211 -14.53 18.31 7.11
CA GLU A 211 -15.35 17.28 6.51
C GLU A 211 -14.52 16.03 6.09
N PRO A 212 -15.14 14.84 6.01
CA PRO A 212 -14.47 13.63 5.53
C PRO A 212 -13.84 13.77 4.13
N SER A 213 -14.44 14.60 3.27
CA SER A 213 -13.94 14.96 1.94
C SER A 213 -12.61 15.73 2.03
N MET A 214 -12.55 16.75 2.89
CA MET A 214 -11.36 17.56 3.16
C MET A 214 -10.22 16.71 3.73
N ARG A 215 -10.54 15.86 4.72
CA ARG A 215 -9.57 14.91 5.30
C ARG A 215 -9.01 13.96 4.25
N ARG A 216 -9.84 13.47 3.33
CA ARG A 216 -9.40 12.61 2.22
C ARG A 216 -8.43 13.36 1.29
N THR A 217 -8.73 14.61 0.94
CA THR A 217 -7.84 15.46 0.14
C THR A 217 -6.51 15.68 0.84
N ALA A 218 -6.52 16.04 2.12
CA ALA A 218 -5.31 16.22 2.92
C ALA A 218 -4.47 14.94 3.02
N LYS A 219 -5.12 13.77 3.12
CA LYS A 219 -4.42 12.48 3.05
C LYS A 219 -3.68 12.31 1.72
N ILE A 220 -4.32 12.61 0.59
CA ILE A 220 -3.68 12.54 -0.73
C ILE A 220 -2.52 13.52 -0.81
N VAL A 221 -2.67 14.74 -0.28
CA VAL A 221 -1.60 15.75 -0.25
C VAL A 221 -0.40 15.26 0.57
N ASN A 222 -0.62 14.76 1.80
CA ASN A 222 0.45 14.26 2.68
C ASN A 222 1.26 13.15 1.99
N PHE A 223 0.59 12.13 1.47
CA PHE A 223 1.28 11.04 0.78
C PHE A 223 1.90 11.49 -0.54
N GLY A 224 1.21 12.32 -1.32
CA GLY A 224 1.74 12.87 -2.56
C GLY A 224 3.08 13.59 -2.32
N LEU A 225 3.14 14.46 -1.32
CA LEU A 225 4.34 15.23 -0.98
C LEU A 225 5.46 14.37 -0.38
N LEU A 226 5.14 13.36 0.44
CA LEU A 226 6.10 12.34 0.89
C LEU A 226 6.80 11.64 -0.30
N TYR A 227 6.09 11.44 -1.42
CA TYR A 227 6.61 10.84 -2.64
C TYR A 227 7.15 11.86 -3.66
N GLY A 228 7.30 13.13 -3.26
CA GLY A 228 7.79 14.22 -4.10
C GLY A 228 6.87 14.57 -5.27
N ALA A 229 5.56 14.36 -5.14
CA ALA A 229 4.60 14.73 -6.17
C ALA A 229 4.59 16.26 -6.37
N GLY A 230 4.90 16.70 -7.59
CA GLY A 230 4.75 18.11 -7.98
C GLY A 230 3.29 18.48 -8.32
N PRO A 231 3.02 19.76 -8.63
CA PRO A 231 1.67 20.26 -8.87
C PRO A 231 0.88 19.51 -9.95
N PHE A 232 1.55 19.05 -11.02
CA PHE A 232 0.91 18.29 -12.09
C PHE A 232 0.40 16.93 -11.60
N ARG A 233 1.20 16.18 -10.84
CA ARG A 233 0.78 14.88 -10.33
C ARG A 233 -0.35 15.05 -9.30
N MET A 234 -0.21 16.03 -8.43
CA MET A 234 -1.22 16.37 -7.43
C MET A 234 -2.57 16.74 -8.08
N SER A 235 -2.53 17.47 -9.21
CA SER A 235 -3.74 17.85 -9.94
C SER A 235 -4.46 16.64 -10.54
N GLN A 236 -3.71 15.63 -11.03
CA GLN A 236 -4.29 14.38 -11.53
C GLN A 236 -4.88 13.51 -10.40
N GLU A 237 -4.18 13.39 -9.28
CA GLU A 237 -4.64 12.57 -8.14
C GLU A 237 -5.89 13.17 -7.45
N LEU A 238 -6.00 14.49 -7.41
CA LEU A 238 -7.14 15.20 -6.83
C LEU A 238 -8.26 15.54 -7.82
N GLY A 239 -8.00 15.45 -9.13
CA GLY A 239 -8.98 15.86 -10.15
C GLY A 239 -9.24 17.36 -10.21
N ILE A 240 -8.27 18.19 -9.80
CA ILE A 240 -8.38 19.65 -9.73
C ILE A 240 -7.45 20.35 -10.75
N PRO A 241 -7.66 21.64 -11.08
CA PRO A 241 -6.73 22.40 -11.92
C PRO A 241 -5.31 22.47 -11.32
N GLN A 242 -4.28 22.41 -12.17
CA GLN A 242 -2.88 22.45 -11.73
C GLN A 242 -2.53 23.70 -10.91
N LYS A 243 -3.16 24.84 -11.19
CA LYS A 243 -2.99 26.08 -10.42
C LYS A 243 -3.45 25.91 -8.97
N GLU A 244 -4.58 25.25 -8.78
CA GLU A 244 -5.15 24.99 -7.45
C GLU A 244 -4.30 23.97 -6.69
N ALA A 245 -3.86 22.90 -7.36
CA ALA A 245 -2.90 21.95 -6.79
C ALA A 245 -1.59 22.61 -6.35
N LYS A 246 -1.09 23.60 -7.10
CA LYS A 246 0.09 24.38 -6.70
C LYS A 246 -0.17 25.17 -5.41
N SER A 247 -1.31 25.85 -5.31
CA SER A 247 -1.67 26.61 -4.10
C SER A 247 -1.83 25.71 -2.87
N LEU A 248 -2.36 24.48 -3.02
CA LEU A 248 -2.43 23.51 -1.91
C LEU A 248 -1.03 23.10 -1.42
N ILE A 249 -0.09 22.87 -2.34
CA ILE A 249 1.30 22.53 -1.99
C ILE A 249 1.99 23.71 -1.28
N GLU A 250 1.75 24.94 -1.73
CA GLU A 250 2.28 26.14 -1.10
C GLU A 250 1.72 26.33 0.32
N ALA A 251 0.41 26.15 0.52
CA ALA A 251 -0.23 26.20 1.84
C ALA A 251 0.30 25.09 2.77
N TYR A 252 0.52 23.89 2.24
CA TYR A 252 1.12 22.79 2.99
C TYR A 252 2.52 23.16 3.51
N PHE A 253 3.41 23.66 2.65
CA PHE A 253 4.76 24.05 3.06
C PHE A 253 4.80 25.31 3.94
N ALA A 254 3.78 26.18 3.86
CA ALA A 254 3.62 27.27 4.81
C ALA A 254 3.24 26.76 6.21
N THR A 255 2.48 25.66 6.29
CA THR A 255 2.13 24.99 7.55
C THR A 255 3.30 24.20 8.12
N TYR A 256 3.97 23.43 7.26
CA TYR A 256 5.05 22.52 7.60
C TYR A 256 6.39 22.99 7.00
N ALA A 257 6.89 24.11 7.51
CA ALA A 257 8.09 24.77 7.00
C ALA A 257 9.36 23.90 7.14
N GLY A 258 9.45 23.08 8.19
CA GLY A 258 10.55 22.14 8.41
C GLY A 258 10.62 21.08 7.32
N ILE A 259 9.49 20.61 6.80
CA ILE A 259 9.45 19.68 5.67
C ILE A 259 10.03 20.33 4.42
N LYS A 260 9.68 21.59 4.14
CA LYS A 260 10.24 22.33 3.00
C LYS A 260 11.76 22.46 3.13
N ASN A 261 12.25 22.86 4.31
CA ASN A 261 13.68 23.00 4.58
C ASN A 261 14.42 21.68 4.39
N TYR A 262 13.85 20.58 4.88
CA TYR A 262 14.38 19.24 4.68
C TYR A 262 14.48 18.88 3.19
N VAL A 263 13.39 19.07 2.43
CA VAL A 263 13.37 18.79 0.98
C VAL A 263 14.46 19.58 0.26
N ASP A 264 14.56 20.89 0.52
CA ASP A 264 15.57 21.75 -0.11
C ASP A 264 17.00 21.29 0.25
N SER A 265 17.27 21.01 1.53
CA SER A 265 18.59 20.52 1.96
C SER A 265 18.94 19.16 1.34
N MET A 266 17.95 18.27 1.18
CA MET A 266 18.15 16.96 0.57
C MET A 266 18.45 17.08 -0.92
N MET A 267 17.85 18.07 -1.60
CA MET A 267 18.17 18.34 -3.01
C MET A 267 19.61 18.80 -3.16
N ASP A 268 20.09 19.66 -2.28
CA ASP A 268 21.46 20.17 -2.35
C ASP A 268 22.48 19.08 -1.96
N PHE A 269 22.20 18.32 -0.90
CA PHE A 269 22.99 17.14 -0.54
C PHE A 269 23.09 16.15 -1.70
N ALA A 270 21.97 15.84 -2.36
CA ALA A 270 21.92 14.90 -3.47
C ALA A 270 22.73 15.39 -4.69
N LYS A 271 22.69 16.69 -5.01
CA LYS A 271 23.50 17.28 -6.10
C LYS A 271 24.99 17.20 -5.83
N GLU A 272 25.40 17.47 -4.60
CA GLU A 272 26.81 17.44 -4.20
C GLU A 272 27.34 16.00 -4.13
N ASN A 273 26.60 15.10 -3.49
CA ASN A 273 27.09 13.77 -3.14
C ASN A 273 26.69 12.67 -4.14
N ARG A 274 25.67 12.91 -4.97
CA ARG A 274 25.12 11.93 -5.94
C ARG A 274 24.52 10.66 -5.35
N PHE A 275 24.25 10.67 -4.05
CA PHE A 275 23.47 9.65 -3.36
C PHE A 275 22.64 10.29 -2.24
N VAL A 276 21.69 9.52 -1.71
CA VAL A 276 20.96 9.82 -0.47
C VAL A 276 21.06 8.63 0.49
N THR A 277 20.81 8.86 1.78
CA THR A 277 20.93 7.83 2.82
C THR A 277 19.72 7.73 3.73
N THR A 278 19.51 6.55 4.29
CA THR A 278 18.60 6.32 5.42
C THR A 278 19.26 6.65 6.76
N LEU A 279 18.52 6.56 7.86
CA LEU A 279 19.05 6.74 9.22
C LEU A 279 20.15 5.73 9.58
N LEU A 280 20.06 4.48 9.12
CA LEU A 280 21.11 3.47 9.38
C LEU A 280 22.20 3.44 8.29
N GLY A 281 22.20 4.41 7.37
CA GLY A 281 23.29 4.61 6.42
C GLY A 281 23.20 3.81 5.13
N ARG A 282 22.07 3.15 4.81
CA ARG A 282 21.86 2.59 3.46
C ARG A 282 21.93 3.70 2.45
N LYS A 283 22.67 3.49 1.36
CA LYS A 283 22.85 4.46 0.30
C LYS A 283 22.05 4.11 -0.95
N ARG A 284 21.43 5.10 -1.58
CA ARG A 284 20.88 4.98 -2.93
C ARG A 284 21.47 6.07 -3.83
N PRO A 285 22.12 5.70 -4.94
CA PRO A 285 22.60 6.67 -5.91
C PRO A 285 21.46 7.45 -6.59
N VAL A 286 21.70 8.73 -6.85
CA VAL A 286 20.79 9.65 -7.56
C VAL A 286 21.57 10.48 -8.58
N TRP A 287 22.25 9.79 -9.50
CA TRP A 287 23.15 10.40 -10.50
C TRP A 287 22.49 11.51 -11.32
N ASP A 288 21.22 11.31 -11.70
CA ASP A 288 20.45 12.21 -12.57
C ASP A 288 19.87 13.45 -11.86
N ILE A 289 20.24 13.73 -10.61
CA ILE A 289 19.68 14.84 -9.82
C ILE A 289 19.83 16.24 -10.46
N ASP A 290 20.82 16.42 -11.34
CA ASP A 290 21.05 17.64 -12.13
C ASP A 290 21.00 17.38 -13.65
N SER A 291 20.44 16.24 -14.07
CA SER A 291 20.36 15.84 -15.48
C SER A 291 19.75 16.96 -16.32
N SER A 292 20.29 17.24 -17.50
CA SER A 292 19.70 18.21 -18.43
C SER A 292 18.30 17.79 -18.88
N ASN A 293 18.04 16.47 -18.93
CA ASN A 293 16.74 15.91 -19.21
C ASN A 293 15.79 16.13 -18.02
N HIS A 294 14.76 16.96 -18.25
CA HIS A 294 13.77 17.30 -17.23
C HIS A 294 13.10 16.07 -16.61
N LEU A 295 12.75 15.04 -17.41
CA LEU A 295 12.06 13.85 -16.89
C LEU A 295 12.95 13.04 -15.95
N HIS A 296 14.22 12.85 -16.31
CA HIS A 296 15.19 12.14 -15.47
C HIS A 296 15.46 12.91 -14.19
N ARG A 297 15.64 14.23 -14.30
CA ARG A 297 15.88 15.12 -13.16
C ARG A 297 14.72 15.08 -12.16
N GLU A 298 13.48 15.22 -12.61
CA GLU A 298 12.31 15.16 -11.71
C GLU A 298 12.06 13.75 -11.13
N ALA A 299 12.46 12.69 -11.83
CA ALA A 299 12.47 11.34 -11.25
C ALA A 299 13.53 11.22 -10.15
N ALA A 300 14.75 11.72 -10.37
CA ALA A 300 15.83 11.69 -9.40
C ALA A 300 15.51 12.52 -8.13
N LYS A 301 14.90 13.70 -8.28
CA LYS A 301 14.42 14.51 -7.14
C LYS A 301 13.41 13.75 -6.29
N ARG A 302 12.41 13.12 -6.91
CA ARG A 302 11.44 12.28 -6.20
C ARG A 302 12.10 11.12 -5.47
N MET A 303 13.08 10.47 -6.11
CA MET A 303 13.86 9.40 -5.49
C MET A 303 14.66 9.90 -4.28
N ALA A 304 15.26 11.08 -4.38
CA ALA A 304 16.05 11.68 -3.31
C ALA A 304 15.20 12.05 -2.07
N ILE A 305 13.95 12.47 -2.26
CA ILE A 305 13.00 12.74 -1.15
C ILE A 305 12.46 11.42 -0.57
N ASN A 306 12.00 10.50 -1.43
CA ASN A 306 11.29 9.31 -0.97
C ASN A 306 12.21 8.26 -0.35
N MET A 307 13.43 8.09 -0.88
CA MET A 307 14.29 6.99 -0.45
C MET A 307 14.66 7.05 1.05
N PRO A 308 15.10 8.18 1.63
CA PRO A 308 15.41 8.25 3.06
C PRO A 308 14.24 7.80 3.93
N ILE A 309 13.02 8.19 3.56
CA ILE A 309 11.79 7.86 4.30
C ILE A 309 11.46 6.37 4.16
N GLN A 310 11.28 5.90 2.93
CA GLN A 310 10.86 4.53 2.65
C GLN A 310 11.93 3.50 3.06
N GLY A 311 13.21 3.86 2.89
CA GLY A 311 14.32 3.01 3.27
C GLY A 311 14.50 2.91 4.77
N THR A 312 14.30 4.01 5.51
CA THR A 312 14.32 3.99 6.98
C THR A 312 13.16 3.15 7.52
N SER A 313 11.96 3.24 6.92
CA SER A 313 10.83 2.36 7.25
C SER A 313 11.18 0.88 7.02
N ALA A 314 11.82 0.57 5.89
CA ALA A 314 12.27 -0.79 5.58
C ALA A 314 13.37 -1.30 6.54
N GLU A 315 14.18 -0.41 7.08
CA GLU A 315 15.20 -0.74 8.09
C GLU A 315 14.58 -1.00 9.46
N MET A 316 13.65 -0.13 9.88
CA MET A 316 12.94 -0.27 11.14
C MET A 316 12.18 -1.60 11.22
N ILE A 317 11.40 -1.95 10.19
CA ILE A 317 10.68 -3.23 10.19
C ILE A 317 11.65 -4.43 10.23
N LYS A 318 12.82 -4.34 9.59
CA LYS A 318 13.82 -5.41 9.62
C LYS A 318 14.46 -5.57 10.99
N LEU A 319 14.74 -4.47 11.70
CA LEU A 319 15.21 -4.50 13.09
C LEU A 319 14.16 -5.15 14.00
N ALA A 320 12.89 -4.74 13.86
CA ALA A 320 11.79 -5.35 14.61
C ALA A 320 11.72 -6.87 14.34
N MET A 321 11.76 -7.27 13.06
CA MET A 321 11.72 -8.68 12.68
C MET A 321 12.84 -9.51 13.33
N THR A 322 14.07 -8.99 13.36
CA THR A 322 15.19 -9.70 13.98
C THR A 322 14.99 -9.86 15.49
N SER A 323 14.60 -8.79 16.20
CA SER A 323 14.43 -8.83 17.65
C SER A 323 13.22 -9.66 18.09
N ILE A 324 12.13 -9.65 17.33
CA ILE A 324 10.96 -10.51 17.56
C ILE A 324 11.35 -11.97 17.40
N TYR A 325 12.04 -12.31 16.31
CA TYR A 325 12.46 -13.68 16.03
C TYR A 325 13.39 -14.24 17.11
N GLU A 326 14.35 -13.45 17.58
CA GLU A 326 15.22 -13.82 18.70
C GLU A 326 14.43 -14.10 19.97
N SER A 327 13.44 -13.27 20.28
CA SER A 327 12.57 -13.43 21.47
C SER A 327 11.72 -14.70 21.40
N ILE A 328 11.16 -15.01 20.23
CA ILE A 328 10.40 -16.26 19.98
C ILE A 328 11.28 -17.48 20.25
N ILE A 329 12.52 -17.49 19.77
CA ILE A 329 13.46 -18.60 19.99
C ILE A 329 13.84 -18.71 21.47
N GLU A 330 14.20 -17.60 22.12
CA GLU A 330 14.64 -17.58 23.52
C GLU A 330 13.56 -18.14 24.45
N LYS A 331 12.31 -17.74 24.22
CA LYS A 331 11.14 -18.20 24.96
C LYS A 331 10.63 -19.57 24.53
N LYS A 332 11.21 -20.16 23.48
CA LYS A 332 10.83 -21.47 22.90
C LYS A 332 9.34 -21.53 22.53
N MET A 333 8.83 -20.44 21.99
CA MET A 333 7.44 -20.34 21.58
C MET A 333 7.18 -21.18 20.32
N GLU A 334 5.97 -21.70 20.19
CA GLU A 334 5.51 -22.36 18.97
C GLU A 334 5.08 -21.36 17.89
N SER A 335 4.76 -20.13 18.29
CA SER A 335 4.39 -19.00 17.44
C SER A 335 5.40 -18.75 16.30
N ASN A 336 4.89 -18.48 15.09
CA ASN A 336 5.73 -18.27 13.89
C ASN A 336 5.40 -16.95 13.20
N MET A 337 6.44 -16.23 12.79
CA MET A 337 6.32 -15.11 11.84
C MET A 337 6.17 -15.69 10.43
N LEU A 338 5.13 -15.27 9.71
CA LEU A 338 4.76 -15.84 8.42
C LEU A 338 5.03 -14.87 7.26
N LEU A 339 4.55 -13.64 7.35
CA LEU A 339 4.61 -12.67 6.26
C LEU A 339 5.11 -11.32 6.75
N GLN A 340 5.81 -10.63 5.85
CA GLN A 340 6.16 -9.22 5.97
C GLN A 340 5.56 -8.48 4.77
N ILE A 341 4.62 -7.58 5.03
CA ILE A 341 3.85 -6.87 3.99
C ILE A 341 3.94 -5.38 4.25
N HIS A 342 4.79 -4.67 3.50
CA HIS A 342 5.02 -3.24 3.65
C HIS A 342 5.52 -2.87 5.06
N ASP A 343 4.65 -2.44 5.96
CA ASP A 343 4.85 -2.09 7.36
C ASP A 343 4.18 -3.08 8.34
N GLU A 344 3.48 -4.09 7.80
CA GLU A 344 2.77 -5.13 8.54
C GLU A 344 3.61 -6.41 8.71
N LEU A 345 3.53 -7.01 9.90
CA LEU A 345 4.01 -8.36 10.20
C LEU A 345 2.82 -9.26 10.54
N VAL A 346 2.76 -10.44 9.91
CA VAL A 346 1.73 -11.44 10.12
C VAL A 346 2.33 -12.69 10.75
N PHE A 347 1.66 -13.20 11.78
CA PHE A 347 2.06 -14.35 12.57
C PHE A 347 0.93 -15.38 12.63
N GLU A 348 1.28 -16.62 12.93
CA GLU A 348 0.36 -17.61 13.49
C GLU A 348 0.84 -18.02 14.88
N SER A 349 -0.10 -18.21 15.81
CA SER A 349 0.22 -18.46 17.22
C SER A 349 -0.85 -19.34 17.87
N PRO A 350 -0.47 -20.31 18.74
CA PRO A 350 -1.43 -20.94 19.63
C PRO A 350 -2.18 -19.90 20.46
N LYS A 351 -3.46 -20.14 20.74
CA LYS A 351 -4.28 -19.23 21.57
C LYS A 351 -3.64 -18.90 22.92
N ASP A 352 -2.96 -19.88 23.53
CA ASP A 352 -2.34 -19.73 24.85
C ASP A 352 -1.06 -18.89 24.82
N GLU A 353 -0.40 -18.75 23.67
CA GLU A 353 0.81 -17.91 23.49
C GLU A 353 0.49 -16.50 23.00
N LEU A 354 -0.72 -16.26 22.48
CA LEU A 354 -1.05 -15.05 21.73
C LEU A 354 -0.81 -13.75 22.50
N ASN A 355 -1.16 -13.70 23.79
CA ASN A 355 -0.95 -12.50 24.60
C ASN A 355 0.53 -12.18 24.78
N GLU A 356 1.34 -13.20 25.05
CA GLU A 356 2.79 -13.04 25.20
C GLU A 356 3.45 -12.66 23.87
N LEU A 357 3.04 -13.29 22.76
CA LEU A 357 3.50 -12.92 21.43
C LEU A 357 3.16 -11.46 21.11
N LYS A 358 1.93 -11.04 21.40
CA LYS A 358 1.46 -9.68 21.15
C LYS A 358 2.33 -8.67 21.91
N ASP A 359 2.58 -8.90 23.20
CA ASP A 359 3.41 -8.00 24.00
C ASP A 359 4.84 -7.89 23.45
N ILE A 360 5.43 -9.01 23.04
CA ILE A 360 6.76 -9.06 22.40
C ILE A 360 6.74 -8.25 21.09
N VAL A 361 5.78 -8.52 20.22
CA VAL A 361 5.73 -7.90 18.89
C VAL A 361 5.54 -6.39 19.00
N LEU A 362 4.60 -5.94 19.84
CA LEU A 362 4.36 -4.51 20.05
C LEU A 362 5.58 -3.82 20.64
N ASP A 363 6.21 -4.38 21.68
CA ASP A 363 7.45 -3.84 22.27
C ASP A 363 8.56 -3.72 21.23
N LYS A 364 8.86 -4.80 20.51
CA LYS A 364 9.98 -4.84 19.56
C LYS A 364 9.73 -3.99 18.32
N MET A 365 8.49 -3.81 17.90
CA MET A 365 8.16 -2.87 16.82
C MET A 365 8.29 -1.42 17.28
N ILE A 366 7.65 -1.04 18.40
CA ILE A 366 7.70 0.33 18.92
C ILE A 366 9.15 0.76 19.21
N ASN A 367 9.96 -0.14 19.76
CA ASN A 367 11.34 0.14 20.15
C ASN A 367 12.39 -0.23 19.08
N ALA A 368 11.96 -0.59 17.86
CA ALA A 368 12.87 -1.01 16.80
C ALA A 368 13.88 0.08 16.41
N MET A 369 13.50 1.35 16.50
CA MET A 369 14.34 2.50 16.18
C MET A 369 13.81 3.74 16.89
N SER A 370 14.71 4.50 17.53
CA SER A 370 14.35 5.74 18.21
C SER A 370 14.06 6.85 17.20
N LEU A 371 12.85 7.42 17.26
CA LEU A 371 12.46 8.63 16.54
C LEU A 371 12.17 9.77 17.53
N SER A 372 12.02 10.99 17.01
CA SER A 372 11.65 12.18 17.82
C SER A 372 10.13 12.30 18.04
N VAL A 373 9.36 11.34 17.53
CA VAL A 373 7.91 11.21 17.68
C VAL A 373 7.60 9.79 18.14
N PRO A 374 6.50 9.56 18.88
CA PRO A 374 6.09 8.24 19.30
C PRO A 374 5.88 7.33 18.09
N ILE A 375 6.19 6.05 18.23
CA ILE A 375 5.86 5.02 17.24
C ILE A 375 4.60 4.30 17.74
N GLU A 376 3.63 4.10 16.87
CA GLU A 376 2.40 3.38 17.16
C GLU A 376 2.27 2.17 16.24
N VAL A 377 1.72 1.10 16.80
CA VAL A 377 1.49 -0.17 16.10
C VAL A 377 0.05 -0.57 16.35
N ASP A 378 -0.72 -0.64 15.27
CA ASP A 378 -2.07 -1.17 15.28
C ASP A 378 -1.98 -2.70 15.19
N SER A 379 -2.82 -3.42 15.92
CA SER A 379 -2.79 -4.89 15.91
C SER A 379 -4.16 -5.53 16.07
N GLY A 380 -4.32 -6.69 15.45
CA GLY A 380 -5.53 -7.49 15.49
C GLY A 380 -5.22 -8.97 15.42
N HIS A 381 -6.18 -9.81 15.81
CA HIS A 381 -6.06 -11.26 15.70
C HIS A 381 -7.39 -11.89 15.35
N GLY A 382 -7.36 -13.10 14.79
CA GLY A 382 -8.56 -13.87 14.51
C GLY A 382 -8.26 -15.22 13.87
N GLN A 383 -9.31 -15.90 13.43
CA GLN A 383 -9.20 -17.21 12.76
C GLN A 383 -8.53 -17.10 11.39
N SER A 384 -8.55 -15.93 10.77
CA SER A 384 -7.96 -15.67 9.47
C SER A 384 -7.32 -14.29 9.41
N TRP A 385 -6.52 -14.05 8.39
CA TRP A 385 -5.93 -12.74 8.13
C TRP A 385 -6.99 -11.67 7.82
N TYR A 386 -8.20 -12.07 7.41
CA TYR A 386 -9.35 -11.16 7.30
C TYR A 386 -9.80 -10.57 8.64
N GLU A 387 -9.76 -11.38 9.70
CA GLU A 387 -10.20 -10.98 11.04
C GLU A 387 -9.09 -10.28 11.81
N ALA A 388 -7.84 -10.71 11.57
CA ALA A 388 -6.67 -10.11 12.20
C ALA A 388 -6.34 -8.70 11.68
N HIS A 389 -6.86 -8.32 10.52
CA HIS A 389 -6.65 -7.02 9.87
C HIS A 389 -7.98 -6.32 9.65
#